data_AF-A0A182EJI7-F1
#
_entry.id   AF-A0A182EJI7-F1
#
_cell.length_a   1.000
_cell.length_b   1.000
_cell.length_c   1.000
_cell.angle_alpha   90.00
_cell.angle_beta   90.00
_cell.angle_gamma   90.00
#
_symmetry.space_group_name_H-M   'P 1'
#
loop_
_entity.id
_entity.type
_entity.pdbx_description
1 polymer ?
#
loop_
_entity_poly.entity_id
_entity_poly.type
_entity_poly.pdbx_seq_one_letter_code
_entity_poly.pdbx_strand_id
1 'polypeptide(L)'
;MNSNNELLSGSSSCEQFDISQYRRFLEELQNHASELWETALCRGPASNTIELLREHAMIRESLLEIEKMQKIFLRSSEIDLTHSEQRKVALLDFLQWASMVGIFHSSVEIAYEEDVDGFGLISSDYAAAGSDLLRVPRKAILSLDQARKSSFLK
;
A
#
# COMPACT_ATOMS: atom_id res chain seq x y z
N MET A 1 37.39 7.21 50.70
CA MET A 1 38.27 7.45 49.54
C MET A 1 37.58 6.88 48.32
N ASN A 2 37.23 7.77 47.38
CA ASN A 2 37.05 7.65 45.91
C ASN A 2 37.08 6.27 45.27
N SER A 3 36.43 5.98 44.14
CA SER A 3 35.48 6.64 43.23
C SER A 3 35.27 5.64 42.07
N ASN A 4 34.37 6.00 41.13
CA ASN A 4 34.08 5.37 39.83
C ASN A 4 32.90 4.39 39.95
N ASN A 5 31.64 4.80 39.83
CA ASN A 5 31.04 5.68 38.83
C ASN A 5 31.38 5.24 37.40
N GLU A 6 30.52 4.40 36.83
CA GLU A 6 30.15 4.48 35.41
C GLU A 6 28.73 3.96 35.25
N LEU A 7 27.81 4.93 35.28
CA LEU A 7 26.44 4.82 34.80
C LEU A 7 26.49 4.49 33.31
N LEU A 8 26.19 3.25 32.94
CA LEU A 8 25.73 2.93 31.59
C LEU A 8 24.25 3.29 31.50
N SER A 9 23.99 4.60 31.49
CA SER A 9 22.78 5.19 30.95
C SER A 9 22.78 4.95 29.44
N GLY A 10 22.42 3.72 29.04
CA GLY A 10 21.91 3.45 27.71
C GLY A 10 20.49 4.00 27.63
N SER A 11 20.38 5.32 27.46
CA SER A 11 19.16 5.97 27.01
C SER A 11 18.86 5.43 25.61
N SER A 12 18.10 4.35 25.57
CA SER A 12 17.28 3.99 24.41
C SER A 12 16.40 5.20 24.13
N SER A 13 16.80 6.01 23.15
CA SER A 13 15.93 7.00 22.54
C SER A 13 14.85 6.24 21.78
N CYS A 14 13.89 5.71 22.52
CA CYS A 14 12.58 5.38 21.99
C CYS A 14 12.07 6.70 21.41
N GLU A 15 12.12 6.85 20.09
CA GLU A 15 11.56 7.99 19.38
C GLU A 15 10.12 8.15 19.85
N GLN A 16 9.91 9.14 20.70
CA GLN A 16 8.61 9.40 21.30
C GLN A 16 7.75 9.93 20.17
N PHE A 17 6.93 9.06 19.58
CA PHE A 17 5.97 9.43 18.56
C PHE A 17 5.15 10.62 19.08
N ASP A 18 5.41 11.81 18.52
CA ASP A 18 4.83 13.04 19.03
C ASP A 18 3.36 13.09 18.61
N ILE A 19 2.49 12.64 19.51
CA ILE A 19 1.03 12.61 19.34
C ILE A 19 0.49 13.98 18.92
N SER A 20 1.14 15.08 19.34
CA SER A 20 0.73 16.43 18.95
C SER A 20 1.02 16.73 17.49
N GLN A 21 2.17 16.30 16.97
CA GLN A 21 2.52 16.41 15.55
C GLN A 21 1.59 15.54 14.69
N TYR A 22 1.28 14.33 15.13
CA TYR A 22 0.35 13.45 14.43
C TYR A 22 -1.05 14.06 14.31
N ARG A 23 -1.59 14.62 15.40
CA ARG A 23 -2.91 15.29 15.35
C ARG A 23 -2.91 16.49 14.42
N ARG A 24 -1.87 17.33 14.48
CA ARG A 24 -1.74 18.49 13.59
C ARG A 24 -1.68 18.07 12.12
N PHE A 25 -0.93 17.01 11.82
CA PHE A 25 -0.88 16.42 10.48
C PHE A 25 -2.27 15.94 10.03
N LEU A 26 -3.01 15.23 10.88
CA LEU A 26 -4.36 14.76 10.54
C LEU A 26 -5.34 15.91 10.28
N GLU A 27 -5.28 16.98 11.07
CA GLU A 27 -6.11 18.17 10.86
C GLU A 27 -5.80 18.84 9.51
N GLU A 28 -4.51 18.99 9.18
CA GLU A 28 -4.07 19.60 7.91
C GLU A 28 -4.47 18.73 6.71
N LEU A 29 -4.29 17.42 6.81
CA LEU A 29 -4.72 16.45 5.80
C LEU A 29 -6.24 16.49 5.59
N GLN A 30 -7.00 16.54 6.70
CA GLN A 30 -8.45 16.64 6.64
C GLN A 30 -8.91 17.93 5.96
N ASN A 31 -8.25 19.05 6.25
CA ASN A 31 -8.59 20.33 5.63
C ASN A 31 -8.39 20.30 4.12
N HIS A 32 -7.25 19.80 3.64
CA HIS A 32 -6.98 19.66 2.20
C HIS A 32 -7.95 18.69 1.50
N ALA A 33 -8.26 17.56 2.14
CA ALA A 33 -9.23 16.61 1.61
C ALA A 33 -10.64 17.21 1.54
N SER A 34 -11.04 17.97 2.56
CA SER A 34 -12.36 18.62 2.62
C SER A 34 -12.47 19.73 1.57
N GLU A 35 -11.43 20.52 1.39
CA GLU A 35 -11.38 21.56 0.35
C GLU A 35 -11.53 20.94 -1.05
N LEU A 36 -10.76 19.89 -1.37
CA LEU A 36 -10.87 19.19 -2.66
C LEU A 36 -12.28 18.60 -2.86
N TRP A 37 -12.85 18.03 -1.80
CA TRP A 37 -14.19 17.45 -1.81
C TRP A 37 -15.27 18.49 -2.14
N GLU A 38 -15.24 19.64 -1.46
CA GLU A 38 -16.23 20.70 -1.62
C GLU A 38 -16.07 21.51 -2.91
N THR A 39 -14.85 21.67 -3.40
CA THR A 39 -14.54 22.51 -4.56
C THR A 39 -14.72 21.80 -5.90
N ALA A 40 -14.40 20.50 -5.96
CA ALA A 40 -14.42 19.73 -7.20
C ALA A 40 -15.30 18.47 -7.12
N LEU A 41 -15.03 17.57 -6.17
CA LEU A 41 -15.55 16.19 -6.24
C LEU A 41 -17.05 16.06 -5.98
N CYS A 42 -17.66 16.96 -5.22
CA CYS A 42 -19.11 16.99 -4.99
C CYS A 42 -19.89 17.87 -5.97
N ARG A 43 -19.22 18.60 -6.85
CA ARG A 43 -19.88 19.48 -7.81
C ARG A 43 -20.10 18.73 -9.12
N GLY A 44 -21.11 19.17 -9.88
CA GLY A 44 -21.23 18.72 -11.27
C GLY A 44 -20.00 19.17 -12.07
N PRO A 45 -19.50 18.35 -13.00
CA PRO A 45 -18.32 18.70 -13.79
C PRO A 45 -18.56 19.98 -14.58
N ALA A 46 -17.49 20.73 -14.84
CA ALA A 46 -17.59 21.92 -15.67
C ALA A 46 -18.20 21.62 -17.06
N SER A 47 -19.04 22.54 -17.52
CA SER A 47 -19.85 22.35 -18.74
C SER A 47 -19.04 22.43 -20.04
N ASN A 48 -17.82 22.98 -19.99
CA ASN A 48 -16.96 23.14 -21.16
C ASN A 48 -15.60 22.46 -20.98
N THR A 49 -15.01 22.03 -22.09
CA THR A 49 -13.79 21.22 -22.12
C THR A 49 -12.56 21.95 -21.54
N ILE A 50 -12.48 23.28 -21.71
CA ILE A 50 -11.34 24.07 -21.21
C ILE A 50 -11.39 24.13 -19.68
N GLU A 51 -12.55 24.41 -19.12
CA GLU A 51 -12.77 24.39 -17.67
C GLU A 51 -12.63 22.98 -17.11
N LEU A 52 -13.10 21.95 -17.82
CA LEU A 52 -12.93 20.56 -17.39
C LEU A 52 -11.46 20.16 -17.31
N LEU A 53 -10.62 20.59 -18.26
CA LEU A 53 -9.18 20.35 -18.20
C LEU A 53 -8.53 21.10 -17.04
N ARG A 54 -8.95 22.34 -16.77
CA ARG A 54 -8.48 23.13 -15.63
C ARG A 54 -8.88 22.47 -14.30
N GLU A 55 -10.11 21.99 -14.22
CA GLU A 55 -10.65 21.27 -13.07
C GLU A 55 -9.86 19.97 -12.82
N HIS A 56 -9.60 19.19 -13.87
CA HIS A 56 -8.75 17.99 -13.79
C HIS A 56 -7.33 18.32 -13.31
N ALA A 57 -6.71 19.38 -13.83
CA ALA A 57 -5.38 19.80 -13.40
C ALA A 57 -5.34 20.18 -11.92
N MET A 58 -6.33 20.93 -11.45
CA MET A 58 -6.50 21.28 -10.03
C MET A 58 -6.68 20.04 -9.15
N ILE A 59 -7.57 19.11 -9.53
CA ILE A 59 -7.76 17.86 -8.77
C ILE A 59 -6.45 17.09 -8.64
N ARG A 60 -5.72 16.95 -9.76
CA ARG A 60 -4.44 16.25 -9.77
C ARG A 60 -3.41 16.92 -8.88
N GLU A 61 -3.33 18.24 -8.89
CA GLU A 61 -2.42 19.01 -8.03
C GLU A 61 -2.75 18.83 -6.55
N SER A 62 -4.02 18.94 -6.17
CA SER A 62 -4.47 18.71 -4.78
C SER A 62 -4.18 17.29 -4.31
N LEU A 63 -4.42 16.27 -5.14
CA LEU A 63 -4.11 14.88 -4.80
C LEU A 63 -2.61 14.64 -4.64
N LEU A 64 -1.77 15.24 -5.50
CA LEU A 64 -0.31 15.16 -5.37
C LEU A 64 0.18 15.81 -4.08
N GLU A 65 -0.45 16.90 -3.63
CA GLU A 65 -0.07 17.56 -2.39
C GLU A 65 -0.44 16.70 -1.17
N ILE A 66 -1.65 16.15 -1.13
CA ILE A 66 -2.09 15.18 -0.11
C ILE A 66 -1.12 13.98 -0.08
N GLU A 67 -0.74 13.44 -1.25
CA GLU A 67 0.21 12.33 -1.34
C GLU A 67 1.58 12.70 -0.76
N LYS A 68 2.12 13.88 -1.06
CA LYS A 68 3.39 14.36 -0.49
C LYS A 68 3.30 14.48 1.03
N MET A 69 2.23 15.07 1.56
CA MET A 69 2.03 15.20 3.00
C MET A 69 2.05 13.83 3.69
N GLN A 70 1.31 12.86 3.13
CA GLN A 70 1.29 11.48 3.63
C GLN A 70 2.68 10.83 3.57
N LYS A 71 3.39 10.99 2.45
CA LYS A 71 4.75 10.46 2.28
C LYS A 71 5.76 11.09 3.24
N ILE A 72 5.70 12.39 3.47
CA ILE A 72 6.59 13.07 4.44
C ILE A 72 6.36 12.52 5.85
N PHE A 73 5.10 12.30 6.23
CA PHE A 73 4.77 11.73 7.53
C PHE A 73 5.16 10.25 7.66
N LEU A 74 5.04 9.45 6.59
CA LEU A 74 5.39 8.03 6.58
C LEU A 74 6.90 7.76 6.44
N ARG A 75 7.65 8.62 5.73
CA ARG A 75 9.10 8.47 5.53
C ARG A 75 9.93 8.62 6.80
N SER A 76 9.35 9.08 7.91
CA SER A 76 10.04 9.00 9.19
C SER A 76 10.09 7.58 9.75
N SER A 77 9.38 6.58 9.20
CA SER A 77 9.31 5.24 9.78
C SER A 77 9.77 4.07 8.90
N GLU A 78 9.99 4.22 7.59
CA GLU A 78 10.28 3.08 6.71
C GLU A 78 11.47 3.30 5.76
N ILE A 79 12.28 2.25 5.62
CA ILE A 79 13.38 2.15 4.67
C ILE A 79 12.78 2.26 3.26
N ASP A 80 13.21 3.24 2.46
CA ASP A 80 12.79 3.50 1.07
C ASP A 80 13.20 2.31 0.15
N LEU A 81 12.54 1.17 0.30
CA LEU A 81 12.57 0.08 -0.68
C LEU A 81 11.67 0.46 -1.85
N THR A 82 12.11 0.16 -3.07
CA THR A 82 11.24 0.24 -4.23
C THR A 82 10.05 -0.72 -4.09
N HIS A 83 8.92 -0.39 -4.70
CA HIS A 83 7.73 -1.27 -4.69
C HIS A 83 8.04 -2.69 -5.20
N SER A 84 8.98 -2.83 -6.14
CA SER A 84 9.45 -4.13 -6.62
C SER A 84 10.16 -4.93 -5.52
N GLU A 85 11.05 -4.30 -4.75
CA GLU A 85 11.78 -4.94 -3.66
C GLU A 85 10.84 -5.35 -2.51
N GLN A 86 9.91 -4.48 -2.12
CA GLN A 86 8.89 -4.82 -1.12
C GLN A 86 8.07 -6.05 -1.55
N ARG A 87 7.72 -6.11 -2.83
CA ARG A 87 6.98 -7.24 -3.40
C ARG A 87 7.81 -8.53 -3.47
N LYS A 88 9.12 -8.44 -3.74
CA LYS A 88 10.03 -9.61 -3.67
C LYS A 88 10.09 -10.17 -2.26
N VAL A 89 10.16 -9.32 -1.24
CA VAL A 89 10.17 -9.75 0.18
C VAL A 89 8.84 -10.41 0.56
N ALA A 90 7.71 -9.81 0.19
CA ALA A 90 6.38 -10.34 0.52
C ALA A 90 6.00 -11.62 -0.24
N LEU A 91 6.75 -12.00 -1.27
CA LEU A 91 6.43 -13.15 -2.13
C LEU A 91 6.46 -14.47 -1.36
N LEU A 92 7.45 -14.66 -0.48
CA LEU A 92 7.57 -15.88 0.31
C LEU A 92 6.37 -16.06 1.25
N ASP A 93 5.99 -14.99 1.93
CA ASP A 93 4.82 -14.98 2.82
C ASP A 93 3.53 -15.24 2.04
N PHE A 94 3.40 -14.66 0.85
CA PHE A 94 2.28 -14.90 -0.04
C PHE A 94 2.19 -16.37 -0.47
N LEU A 95 3.29 -17.00 -0.89
CA LEU A 95 3.31 -18.40 -1.32
C LEU A 95 2.99 -19.36 -0.16
N GLN A 96 3.46 -19.04 1.04
CA GLN A 96 3.10 -19.77 2.25
C GLN A 96 1.61 -19.65 2.55
N TRP A 97 1.07 -18.43 2.51
CA TRP A 97 -0.36 -18.17 2.68
C TRP A 97 -1.21 -18.90 1.62
N ALA A 98 -0.79 -18.85 0.36
CA ALA A 98 -1.48 -19.48 -0.76
C ALA A 98 -1.60 -20.99 -0.53
N SER A 99 -0.51 -21.63 -0.11
CA SER A 99 -0.48 -23.05 0.23
C SER A 99 -1.40 -23.38 1.41
N MET A 100 -1.37 -22.56 2.47
CA MET A 100 -2.22 -22.71 3.65
C MET A 100 -3.72 -22.60 3.33
N VAL A 101 -4.11 -21.67 2.45
CA VAL A 101 -5.51 -21.47 2.07
C VAL A 101 -5.96 -22.53 1.03
N GLY A 102 -5.04 -23.31 0.47
CA GLY A 102 -5.33 -24.40 -0.45
C GLY A 102 -5.42 -23.96 -1.90
N ILE A 103 -4.66 -22.93 -2.28
CA ILE A 103 -4.41 -22.62 -3.69
C ILE A 103 -3.49 -23.72 -4.24
N PHE A 104 -3.91 -24.36 -5.32
CA PHE A 104 -3.07 -25.30 -6.07
C PHE A 104 -2.25 -24.50 -7.08
N HIS A 105 -0.92 -24.50 -6.92
CA HIS A 105 0.01 -23.70 -7.73
C HIS A 105 1.33 -24.42 -8.05
N SER A 106 1.44 -25.73 -7.80
CA SER A 106 2.71 -26.47 -7.93
C SER A 106 3.31 -26.53 -9.33
N SER A 107 2.55 -26.17 -10.36
CA SER A 107 3.00 -26.15 -11.76
C SER A 107 3.32 -24.75 -12.28
N VAL A 108 3.26 -23.74 -11.42
CA VAL A 108 3.53 -22.34 -11.77
C VAL A 108 4.44 -21.69 -10.75
N GLU A 109 5.34 -20.85 -11.23
CA GLU A 109 6.22 -20.01 -10.43
C GLU A 109 5.92 -18.54 -10.68
N ILE A 110 6.12 -17.72 -9.65
CA ILE A 110 6.04 -16.27 -9.78
C ILE A 110 7.45 -15.75 -10.05
N ALA A 111 7.66 -15.18 -11.23
CA ALA A 111 8.93 -14.61 -11.64
C ALA A 111 8.79 -13.11 -11.92
N TYR A 112 9.87 -12.37 -11.71
CA TYR A 112 9.96 -10.97 -12.12
C TYR A 112 10.56 -10.90 -13.53
N GLU A 113 9.87 -10.19 -14.41
CA GLU A 113 10.22 -9.97 -15.81
C GLU A 113 10.71 -8.53 -15.97
N GLU A 114 11.99 -8.37 -16.32
CA GLU A 114 12.64 -7.06 -16.40
C GLU A 114 12.07 -6.21 -17.55
N ASP A 115 11.72 -6.83 -18.68
CA ASP A 115 11.23 -6.15 -19.88
C ASP A 115 9.91 -5.40 -19.66
N VAL A 116 9.10 -5.82 -18.69
CA VAL A 116 7.81 -5.21 -18.35
C VAL A 116 7.78 -4.61 -16.95
N ASP A 117 8.93 -4.57 -16.25
CA ASP A 117 9.06 -4.15 -14.85
C ASP A 117 7.94 -4.73 -13.97
N GLY A 118 7.76 -6.05 -14.02
CA GLY A 118 6.56 -6.69 -13.51
C GLY A 118 6.75 -8.12 -13.04
N PHE A 119 5.79 -8.61 -12.26
CA PHE A 119 5.74 -10.02 -11.89
C PHE A 119 4.73 -10.76 -12.75
N GLY A 120 5.12 -11.92 -13.25
CA GLY A 120 4.30 -12.83 -14.04
C GLY A 120 4.25 -14.23 -13.44
N LEU A 121 3.45 -15.08 -14.07
CA LEU A 121 3.46 -16.52 -13.83
C LEU A 121 4.19 -17.21 -14.97
N ILE A 122 5.14 -18.06 -14.62
CA ILE A 122 5.83 -18.95 -15.56
C ILE A 122 5.48 -20.39 -15.22
N SER A 123 5.37 -21.24 -16.24
CA SER A 123 5.17 -22.68 -16.01
C SER A 123 6.47 -23.30 -15.55
N SER A 124 6.45 -24.03 -14.44
CA SER A 124 7.64 -24.76 -13.96
C SER A 124 7.98 -25.96 -14.85
N ASP A 125 6.96 -26.54 -15.49
CA ASP A 125 7.07 -27.74 -16.32
C ASP A 125 6.34 -27.59 -17.67
N TYR A 126 6.52 -28.57 -18.56
CA TYR A 126 5.71 -28.68 -19.77
C TYR A 126 4.22 -28.87 -19.43
N ALA A 127 3.40 -27.92 -19.87
CA ALA A 127 1.95 -27.95 -19.71
C ALA A 127 1.28 -28.33 -21.04
N ALA A 128 0.59 -29.47 -21.06
CA ALA A 128 -0.28 -29.80 -22.18
C ALA A 128 -1.50 -28.88 -22.23
N ALA A 129 -2.01 -28.63 -23.44
CA ALA A 129 -3.25 -27.87 -23.61
C ALA A 129 -4.41 -28.58 -22.89
N GLY A 130 -5.13 -27.84 -22.05
CA GLY A 130 -6.23 -28.36 -21.23
C GLY A 130 -5.84 -28.84 -19.83
N SER A 131 -4.56 -28.73 -19.44
CA SER A 131 -4.13 -29.00 -18.07
C SER A 131 -4.55 -27.89 -17.09
N ASP A 132 -4.96 -28.29 -15.88
CA ASP A 132 -5.22 -27.38 -14.77
C ASP A 132 -3.90 -26.98 -14.09
N LEU A 133 -3.36 -25.80 -14.41
CA LEU A 133 -2.09 -25.31 -13.84
C LEU A 133 -2.24 -24.56 -12.52
N LEU A 134 -3.41 -23.99 -12.27
CA LEU A 134 -3.71 -23.17 -11.10
C LEU A 134 -5.17 -23.39 -10.69
N ARG A 135 -5.43 -23.58 -9.39
CA ARG A 135 -6.80 -23.63 -8.84
C ARG A 135 -6.89 -22.81 -7.57
N VAL A 136 -7.85 -21.87 -7.54
CA VAL A 136 -8.05 -20.96 -6.41
C VAL A 136 -9.38 -21.28 -5.72
N PRO A 137 -9.39 -21.62 -4.41
CA PRO A 137 -10.63 -21.85 -3.68
C PRO A 137 -11.36 -20.53 -3.43
N ARG A 138 -12.71 -20.55 -3.44
CA ARG A 138 -13.53 -19.33 -3.25
C ARG A 138 -13.19 -18.55 -1.98
N LYS A 139 -12.77 -19.23 -0.91
CA LYS A 139 -12.37 -18.58 0.35
C LYS A 139 -11.12 -17.70 0.24
N ALA A 140 -10.25 -17.95 -0.75
CA ALA A 140 -9.06 -17.15 -1.03
C ALA A 140 -9.37 -15.88 -1.85
N ILE A 141 -10.59 -15.77 -2.40
CA ILE A 141 -10.98 -14.68 -3.29
C ILE A 141 -11.62 -13.56 -2.47
N LEU A 142 -11.00 -12.39 -2.49
CA LEU A 142 -11.63 -11.16 -1.98
C LEU A 142 -12.87 -10.85 -2.82
N SER A 143 -14.03 -10.91 -2.18
CA SER A 143 -15.34 -10.76 -2.84
C SER A 143 -16.24 -9.85 -2.02
N LEU A 144 -17.27 -9.27 -2.67
CA LEU A 144 -18.24 -8.41 -1.99
C LEU A 144 -18.94 -9.13 -0.82
N ASP A 145 -19.22 -10.42 -0.98
CA ASP A 145 -19.79 -11.28 0.07
C ASP A 145 -18.91 -11.35 1.31
N GLN A 146 -17.57 -11.43 1.12
CA GLN A 146 -16.61 -11.41 2.21
C GLN A 146 -16.48 -10.01 2.81
N ALA A 147 -16.42 -8.98 1.97
CA ALA A 147 -16.29 -7.59 2.41
C ALA A 147 -17.45 -7.19 3.35
N ARG A 148 -18.70 -7.53 3.01
CA ARG A 148 -19.88 -7.27 3.86
C ARG A 148 -19.84 -7.94 5.24
N LYS A 149 -19.10 -9.04 5.36
CA LYS A 149 -18.92 -9.75 6.64
C LYS A 149 -17.74 -9.21 7.45
N SER A 150 -16.84 -8.47 6.81
CA SER A 150 -15.66 -7.87 7.43
C SER A 150 -16.02 -6.74 8.38
N SER A 151 -15.12 -6.42 9.32
CA SER A 151 -15.24 -5.27 10.20
C SER A 151 -15.02 -3.92 9.49
N PHE A 152 -14.49 -3.92 8.27
CA PHE A 152 -14.18 -2.68 7.53
C PHE A 152 -15.41 -2.01 6.93
N LEU A 153 -16.52 -2.74 6.78
CA LEU A 153 -17.79 -2.22 6.24
C LEU A 153 -18.94 -2.27 7.26
N LYS A 154 -18.63 -2.50 8.54
CA LYS A 154 -19.61 -2.50 9.64
C LYS A 154 -19.57 -1.21 10.42
#